data_AF-A0A7W1S8X0-F1
#
_entry.id   AF-A0A7W1S8X0-F1
#
_cell.length_a   1.000
_cell.length_b   1.000
_cell.length_c   1.000
_cell.angle_alpha   90.00
_cell.angle_beta   90.00
_cell.angle_gamma   90.00
#
_symmetry.space_group_name_H-M   'P 1'
#
loop_
_entity.id
_entity.type
_entity.pdbx_description
1 polymer ?
#
loop_
_entity_poly.entity_id
_entity_poly.type
_entity_poly.pdbx_seq_one_letter_code
_entity_poly.pdbx_strand_id
1 'polypeptide(L)'
;MGLETPRLDDRSFNDIVEEARARIPLYTPEWTDHNLSDPGITLIELFAWMTDIVLYRLNRVPDKHYVKFMELIGMRLEEAEPARAEVTFWLSAPQPNSITLPNGTEVSTTRTETEPAIIFSTDGAMEIKVPKLSHVMTSSGAEEGRSFTIHNAANVQNALEKFPVFASKPPTNNDALYLGFEEDISNHILGIQIEVDVAEGAGVDPNHPPYIWEVMGSSADQAWVRLDVDYDSTLGLNIGGIIRLHLPQLRRASRNDQLAYWIRLRLEYSDGETSYNVSPQVNKLEVSSWGGTIGATNVTRVYKEVLGRSDGTPGQRFYLAHQPVIARSASEDYLIIKHEDGREERWQEVADFSSSTANDKHYTIDSGTGEVRLGPAMPQRDGSVHRFGALPAKNTMLLMSGYRYGGGLVGNVAANSLNVLKTALPY
;
A
#
# COMPACT_ATOMS: atom_id res chain seq x y z
N MET A 1 -29.72 1.34 5.51
CA MET A 1 -30.73 0.33 5.86
C MET A 1 -31.25 -0.23 4.54
N GLY A 2 -30.77 -1.40 4.12
CA GLY A 2 -31.13 -1.98 2.83
C GLY A 2 -32.59 -2.43 2.86
N LEU A 3 -33.32 -2.21 1.76
CA LEU A 3 -34.64 -2.79 1.56
C LEU A 3 -34.48 -4.32 1.56
N GLU A 4 -35.16 -5.03 2.46
CA GLU A 4 -35.17 -6.49 2.45
C GLU A 4 -35.78 -6.98 1.13
N THR A 5 -35.13 -7.96 0.48
CA THR A 5 -35.63 -8.49 -0.77
C THR A 5 -36.96 -9.23 -0.52
N PRO A 6 -38.06 -8.86 -1.22
CA PRO A 6 -39.34 -9.51 -0.99
C PRO A 6 -39.27 -10.98 -1.45
N ARG A 7 -39.79 -11.88 -0.61
CA ARG A 7 -40.07 -13.26 -1.03
C ARG A 7 -41.26 -13.22 -1.97
N LEU A 8 -41.09 -13.75 -3.18
CA LEU A 8 -42.14 -13.81 -4.19
C LEU A 8 -43.22 -14.84 -3.82
N ASP A 9 -42.84 -15.90 -3.11
CA ASP A 9 -43.73 -16.91 -2.55
C ASP A 9 -43.12 -17.38 -1.22
N ASP A 10 -43.85 -17.22 -0.13
CA ASP A 10 -43.39 -17.47 1.24
C ASP A 10 -43.82 -18.84 1.78
N ARG A 11 -44.60 -19.62 1.01
CA ARG A 11 -45.04 -20.96 1.39
C ARG A 11 -43.86 -21.87 1.66
N SER A 12 -43.95 -22.61 2.76
CA SER A 12 -43.04 -23.67 3.16
C SER A 12 -43.52 -25.02 2.65
N PHE A 13 -42.65 -26.03 2.73
CA PHE A 13 -43.02 -27.43 2.55
C PHE A 13 -44.32 -27.81 3.29
N ASN A 14 -44.45 -27.44 4.57
CA ASN A 14 -45.62 -27.79 5.38
C ASN A 14 -46.89 -27.13 4.84
N ASP A 15 -46.81 -25.86 4.45
CA ASP A 15 -47.96 -25.14 3.88
C ASP A 15 -48.46 -25.83 2.60
N ILE A 16 -47.53 -26.32 1.76
CA ILE A 16 -47.86 -27.04 0.53
C ILE A 16 -48.48 -28.40 0.83
N VAL A 17 -47.94 -29.15 1.81
CA VAL A 17 -48.50 -30.45 2.22
C VAL A 17 -49.89 -30.28 2.80
N GLU A 18 -50.09 -29.31 3.70
CA GLU A 18 -51.39 -29.03 4.31
C GLU A 18 -52.42 -28.58 3.26
N GLU A 19 -52.03 -27.70 2.34
CA GLU A 19 -52.88 -27.26 1.24
C GLU A 19 -53.28 -28.42 0.31
N ALA A 20 -52.33 -29.31 -0.03
CA ALA A 20 -52.61 -30.48 -0.85
C ALA A 20 -53.55 -31.47 -0.13
N ARG A 21 -53.32 -31.73 1.17
CA ARG A 21 -54.19 -32.60 1.98
C ARG A 21 -55.61 -32.03 2.11
N ALA A 22 -55.75 -30.73 2.30
CA ALA A 22 -57.05 -30.07 2.38
C ALA A 22 -57.88 -30.19 1.08
N ARG A 23 -57.22 -30.41 -0.07
CA ARG A 23 -57.87 -30.57 -1.37
C ARG A 23 -58.29 -32.02 -1.68
N ILE A 24 -57.82 -33.02 -0.94
CA ILE A 24 -58.14 -34.44 -1.16
C ILE A 24 -59.66 -34.70 -1.21
N PRO A 25 -60.49 -34.21 -0.27
CA PRO A 25 -61.93 -34.49 -0.29
C PRO A 25 -62.66 -33.94 -1.51
N LEU A 26 -62.09 -32.92 -2.17
CA LEU A 26 -62.68 -32.28 -3.35
C LEU A 26 -62.37 -33.06 -4.63
N TYR A 27 -61.14 -33.56 -4.77
CA TYR A 27 -60.68 -34.18 -6.03
C TYR A 27 -60.75 -35.71 -6.02
N THR A 28 -60.61 -36.34 -4.85
CA THR A 28 -60.54 -37.79 -4.69
C THR A 28 -61.28 -38.21 -3.41
N PRO A 29 -62.61 -38.02 -3.33
CA PRO A 29 -63.39 -38.38 -2.14
C PRO A 29 -63.33 -39.88 -1.78
N GLU A 30 -62.98 -40.74 -2.73
CA GLU A 30 -62.75 -42.18 -2.54
C GLU A 30 -61.46 -42.51 -1.77
N TRP A 31 -60.50 -41.57 -1.71
CA TRP A 31 -59.25 -41.75 -0.98
C TRP A 31 -59.45 -41.38 0.49
N THR A 32 -59.49 -42.39 1.35
CA THR A 32 -59.90 -42.27 2.76
C THR A 32 -58.77 -42.50 3.77
N ASP A 33 -57.66 -43.13 3.37
CA ASP A 33 -56.48 -43.33 4.22
C ASP A 33 -55.50 -42.18 4.03
N HIS A 34 -55.35 -41.31 5.03
CA HIS A 34 -54.44 -40.16 4.96
C HIS A 34 -53.27 -40.30 5.95
N ASN A 35 -52.95 -41.52 6.37
CA ASN A 35 -51.84 -41.78 7.29
C ASN A 35 -50.48 -41.52 6.63
N LEU A 36 -49.44 -41.27 7.43
CA LEU A 36 -48.05 -41.09 6.96
C LEU A 36 -47.53 -42.28 6.14
N SER A 37 -48.05 -43.48 6.37
CA SER A 37 -47.67 -44.69 5.65
C SER A 37 -48.38 -44.86 4.30
N ASP A 38 -49.34 -43.98 3.97
CA ASP A 38 -50.06 -44.01 2.70
C ASP A 38 -49.12 -43.54 1.56
N PRO A 39 -48.94 -44.34 0.49
CA PRO A 39 -48.07 -43.97 -0.63
C PRO A 39 -48.48 -42.68 -1.36
N GLY A 40 -49.77 -42.35 -1.39
CA GLY A 40 -50.30 -41.10 -1.92
C GLY A 40 -49.91 -39.90 -1.05
N ILE A 41 -49.90 -40.04 0.27
CA ILE A 41 -49.36 -39.00 1.17
C ILE A 41 -47.85 -38.84 0.93
N THR A 42 -47.10 -39.94 0.78
CA THR A 42 -45.67 -39.87 0.42
C THR A 42 -45.44 -39.14 -0.92
N LEU A 43 -46.31 -39.34 -1.91
CA LEU A 43 -46.25 -38.60 -3.17
C LEU A 43 -46.54 -37.11 -2.97
N ILE A 44 -47.54 -36.75 -2.15
CA ILE A 44 -47.80 -35.34 -1.80
C ILE A 44 -46.56 -34.71 -1.17
N GLU A 45 -45.94 -35.37 -0.20
CA GLU A 45 -44.71 -34.89 0.44
C GLU A 45 -43.57 -34.76 -0.59
N LEU A 46 -43.37 -35.74 -1.47
CA LEU A 46 -42.36 -35.66 -2.53
C LEU A 46 -42.59 -34.46 -3.45
N PHE A 47 -43.82 -34.24 -3.91
CA PHE A 47 -44.15 -33.10 -4.76
C PHE A 47 -44.04 -31.77 -4.01
N ALA A 48 -44.45 -31.71 -2.74
CA ALA A 48 -44.27 -30.55 -1.90
C ALA A 48 -42.79 -30.18 -1.74
N TRP A 49 -41.92 -31.18 -1.55
CA TRP A 49 -40.48 -30.99 -1.50
C TRP A 49 -39.90 -30.48 -2.82
N MET A 50 -40.34 -31.05 -3.96
CA MET A 50 -39.94 -30.56 -5.29
C MET A 50 -40.38 -29.10 -5.51
N THR A 51 -41.60 -28.76 -5.08
CA THR A 51 -42.13 -27.39 -5.17
C THR A 51 -41.36 -26.44 -4.25
N ASP A 52 -41.03 -26.83 -3.02
CA ASP A 52 -40.23 -26.03 -2.09
C ASP A 52 -38.85 -25.65 -2.68
N ILE A 53 -38.19 -26.58 -3.39
CA ILE A 53 -36.95 -26.29 -4.14
C ILE A 53 -37.18 -25.26 -5.25
N VAL A 54 -38.31 -25.32 -5.96
CA VAL A 54 -38.67 -24.34 -6.99
C VAL A 54 -38.93 -22.98 -6.35
N LEU A 55 -39.66 -22.92 -5.24
CA LEU A 55 -39.92 -21.68 -4.50
C LEU A 55 -38.61 -21.06 -3.98
N TYR A 56 -37.68 -21.87 -3.48
CA TYR A 56 -36.34 -21.42 -3.11
C TYR A 56 -35.61 -20.74 -4.27
N ARG A 57 -35.66 -21.32 -5.48
CA ARG A 57 -35.04 -20.73 -6.68
C ARG A 57 -35.77 -19.47 -7.14
N LEU A 58 -37.10 -19.45 -7.08
CA LEU A 58 -37.93 -18.30 -7.44
C LEU A 58 -37.61 -17.11 -6.54
N ASN A 59 -37.46 -17.34 -5.23
CA ASN A 59 -37.12 -16.31 -4.25
C ASN A 59 -35.71 -15.72 -4.42
N ARG A 60 -34.83 -16.32 -5.24
CA ARG A 60 -33.53 -15.75 -5.62
C ARG A 60 -33.56 -14.90 -6.89
N VAL A 61 -34.69 -14.88 -7.60
CA VAL A 61 -34.86 -14.08 -8.82
C VAL A 61 -34.77 -12.58 -8.55
N PRO A 62 -35.39 -12.02 -7.48
CA PRO A 62 -35.28 -10.59 -7.17
C PRO A 62 -33.84 -10.11 -7.00
N ASP A 63 -33.00 -10.83 -6.25
CA ASP A 63 -31.58 -10.48 -6.06
C ASP A 63 -30.82 -10.49 -7.41
N LYS A 64 -31.06 -11.52 -8.24
CA LYS A 64 -30.44 -11.63 -9.57
C LYS A 64 -30.90 -10.50 -10.50
N HIS A 65 -32.17 -10.12 -10.44
CA HIS A 65 -32.70 -9.00 -11.20
C HIS A 65 -32.12 -7.67 -10.72
N TYR A 66 -31.99 -7.47 -9.41
CA TYR A 66 -31.35 -6.29 -8.84
C TYR A 66 -29.93 -6.11 -9.38
N VAL A 67 -29.08 -7.16 -9.28
CA VAL A 67 -27.72 -7.12 -9.85
C VAL A 67 -27.76 -6.84 -11.35
N LYS A 68 -28.68 -7.49 -12.09
CA LYS A 68 -28.76 -7.28 -13.54
C LYS A 68 -29.21 -5.89 -13.94
N PHE A 69 -30.12 -5.28 -13.19
CA PHE A 69 -30.53 -3.90 -13.40
C PHE A 69 -29.40 -2.93 -13.06
N MET A 70 -28.62 -3.20 -12.01
CA MET A 70 -27.41 -2.43 -11.69
C MET A 70 -26.38 -2.49 -12.82
N GLU A 71 -26.13 -3.68 -13.37
CA GLU A 71 -25.26 -3.83 -14.56
C GLU A 71 -25.81 -3.07 -15.78
N LEU A 72 -27.14 -3.08 -16.00
CA LEU A 72 -27.78 -2.40 -17.13
C LEU A 72 -27.67 -0.87 -17.07
N ILE A 73 -27.70 -0.30 -15.87
CA ILE A 73 -27.47 1.15 -15.66
C ILE A 73 -25.97 1.50 -15.62
N GLY A 74 -25.09 0.52 -15.83
CA GLY A 74 -23.64 0.71 -15.92
C GLY A 74 -22.91 0.66 -14.59
N MET A 75 -23.58 0.27 -13.49
CA MET A 75 -22.88 0.05 -12.22
C MET A 75 -22.04 -1.22 -12.31
N ARG A 76 -20.78 -1.11 -11.88
CA ARG A 76 -19.82 -2.21 -11.77
C ARG A 76 -19.34 -2.30 -10.33
N LEU A 77 -18.87 -3.48 -9.93
CA LEU A 77 -18.15 -3.61 -8.67
C LEU A 77 -16.89 -2.75 -8.73
N GLU A 78 -16.59 -2.07 -7.62
CA GLU A 78 -15.32 -1.37 -7.47
C GLU A 78 -14.16 -2.37 -7.53
N GLU A 79 -13.03 -1.88 -8.00
CA GLU A 79 -11.82 -2.68 -8.10
C GLU A 79 -11.29 -3.00 -6.70
N ALA A 80 -10.54 -4.09 -6.57
CA ALA A 80 -9.89 -4.39 -5.31
C ALA A 80 -8.94 -3.24 -4.94
N GLU A 81 -9.08 -2.69 -3.73
CA GLU A 81 -8.12 -1.74 -3.19
C GLU A 81 -6.97 -2.50 -2.53
N PRO A 82 -5.71 -2.19 -2.89
CA PRO A 82 -4.58 -2.85 -2.29
C PRO A 82 -4.21 -2.22 -0.95
N ALA A 83 -3.84 -3.07 0.02
CA ALA A 83 -3.29 -2.62 1.29
C ALA A 83 -1.95 -1.91 1.07
N ARG A 84 -1.68 -0.87 1.88
CA ARG A 84 -0.45 -0.07 1.84
C ARG A 84 0.22 -0.10 3.21
N ALA A 85 1.54 -0.13 3.22
CA ALA A 85 2.33 -0.09 4.44
C ALA A 85 3.65 0.67 4.19
N GLU A 86 4.19 1.30 5.22
CA GLU A 86 5.57 1.77 5.21
C GLU A 86 6.48 0.61 5.63
N VAL A 87 7.53 0.35 4.84
CA VAL A 87 8.48 -0.75 5.09
C VAL A 87 9.87 -0.16 5.27
N THR A 88 10.49 -0.50 6.40
CA THR A 88 11.85 -0.08 6.74
C THR A 88 12.87 -1.16 6.36
N PHE A 89 13.79 -0.80 5.48
CA PHE A 89 14.92 -1.64 5.07
C PHE A 89 16.13 -1.29 5.93
N TRP A 90 16.59 -2.25 6.74
CA TRP A 90 17.74 -2.09 7.60
C TRP A 90 19.01 -2.62 6.93
N LEU A 91 20.07 -1.82 6.97
CA LEU A 91 21.42 -2.27 6.63
C LEU A 91 22.02 -3.01 7.83
N SER A 92 22.74 -4.10 7.58
CA SER A 92 23.45 -4.83 8.65
C SER A 92 24.58 -3.98 9.27
N ALA A 93 25.14 -3.07 8.49
CA ALA A 93 26.07 -2.02 8.92
C ALA A 93 26.02 -0.86 7.91
N PRO A 94 26.36 0.37 8.32
CA PRO A 94 26.54 1.48 7.40
C PRO A 94 27.49 1.15 6.26
N GLN A 95 27.17 1.64 5.06
CA GLN A 95 27.96 1.37 3.86
C GLN A 95 28.72 2.62 3.41
N PRO A 96 29.91 2.47 2.79
CA PRO A 96 30.71 3.59 2.30
C PRO A 96 30.17 4.19 1.00
N ASN A 97 29.26 3.50 0.32
CA ASN A 97 28.63 3.92 -0.94
C ASN A 97 27.11 3.90 -0.79
N SER A 98 26.41 4.71 -1.59
CA SER A 98 24.95 4.68 -1.66
C SER A 98 24.44 3.33 -2.16
N ILE A 99 23.34 2.83 -1.58
CA ILE A 99 22.64 1.63 -2.04
C ILE A 99 21.32 2.04 -2.68
N THR A 100 21.06 1.54 -3.90
CA THR A 100 19.78 1.75 -4.57
C THR A 100 18.83 0.60 -4.28
N LEU A 101 17.65 0.93 -3.76
CA LEU A 101 16.47 0.09 -3.68
C LEU A 101 15.61 0.33 -4.93
N PRO A 102 15.53 -0.61 -5.88
CA PRO A 102 14.73 -0.42 -7.09
C PRO A 102 13.23 -0.32 -6.78
N ASN A 103 12.49 0.33 -7.68
CA ASN A 103 11.03 0.26 -7.68
C ASN A 103 10.56 -1.19 -7.88
N GLY A 104 9.50 -1.59 -7.19
CA GLY A 104 8.97 -2.94 -7.25
C GLY A 104 9.78 -3.98 -6.47
N THR A 105 10.67 -3.55 -5.56
CA THR A 105 11.38 -4.49 -4.67
C THR A 105 10.36 -5.23 -3.81
N GLU A 106 10.45 -6.56 -3.79
CA GLU A 106 9.45 -7.42 -3.14
C GLU A 106 9.85 -7.77 -1.72
N VAL A 107 8.93 -7.51 -0.78
CA VAL A 107 8.96 -7.96 0.60
C VAL A 107 7.72 -8.79 0.89
N SER A 108 7.75 -9.63 1.91
CA SER A 108 6.64 -10.53 2.18
C SER A 108 6.53 -10.94 3.64
N THR A 109 5.37 -11.46 3.97
CA THR A 109 5.18 -12.22 5.21
C THR A 109 5.97 -13.52 5.18
N THR A 110 6.30 -14.03 6.36
CA THR A 110 6.89 -15.36 6.49
C THR A 110 5.89 -16.42 6.01
N ARG A 111 6.30 -17.25 5.04
CA ARG A 111 5.50 -18.40 4.59
C ARG A 111 5.40 -19.43 5.71
N THR A 112 4.20 -19.89 6.01
CA THR A 112 3.97 -21.01 6.94
C THR A 112 3.56 -22.27 6.15
N GLU A 113 3.37 -23.39 6.84
CA GLU A 113 2.85 -24.61 6.20
C GLU A 113 1.40 -24.45 5.72
N THR A 114 0.62 -23.62 6.41
CA THR A 114 -0.81 -23.43 6.16
C THR A 114 -1.13 -22.18 5.34
N GLU A 115 -0.23 -21.19 5.31
CA GLU A 115 -0.48 -19.90 4.66
C GLU A 115 0.65 -19.52 3.68
N PRO A 116 0.29 -19.13 2.44
CA PRO A 116 1.26 -18.62 1.49
C PRO A 116 1.84 -17.27 1.95
N ALA A 117 3.05 -16.95 1.49
CA ALA A 117 3.61 -15.62 1.72
C ALA A 117 2.79 -14.56 0.98
N ILE A 118 2.43 -13.50 1.68
CA ILE A 118 1.71 -12.34 1.14
C ILE A 118 2.77 -11.32 0.74
N ILE A 119 2.79 -10.94 -0.55
CA ILE A 119 3.84 -10.12 -1.14
C ILE A 119 3.39 -8.66 -1.21
N PHE A 120 4.32 -7.75 -0.91
CA PHE A 120 4.22 -6.32 -1.12
C PHE A 120 5.39 -5.90 -2.00
N SER A 121 5.14 -4.94 -2.88
CA SER A 121 6.17 -4.34 -3.73
C SER A 121 6.33 -2.87 -3.37
N THR A 122 7.57 -2.37 -3.36
CA THR A 122 7.84 -0.95 -3.12
C THR A 122 7.18 -0.09 -4.22
N ASP A 123 6.65 1.08 -3.82
CA ASP A 123 5.91 1.99 -4.71
C ASP A 123 6.82 2.89 -5.56
N GLY A 124 8.12 2.90 -5.25
CA GLY A 124 9.13 3.69 -5.94
C GLY A 124 10.53 3.16 -5.70
N ALA A 125 11.49 3.76 -6.41
CA ALA A 125 12.90 3.56 -6.11
C ALA A 125 13.33 4.48 -4.96
N MET A 126 14.21 4.00 -4.10
CA MET A 126 14.86 4.78 -3.04
C MET A 126 16.36 4.60 -3.13
N GLU A 127 17.11 5.64 -2.80
CA GLU A 127 18.56 5.56 -2.66
C GLU A 127 18.92 5.81 -1.20
N ILE A 128 19.51 4.81 -0.54
CA ILE A 128 20.08 4.95 0.80
C ILE A 128 21.47 5.56 0.65
N LYS A 129 21.52 6.89 0.71
CA LYS A 129 22.76 7.67 0.56
C LYS A 129 23.61 7.67 1.83
N VAL A 130 24.91 7.89 1.64
CA VAL A 130 25.84 8.22 2.73
C VAL A 130 25.65 9.69 3.10
N PRO A 131 25.24 10.00 4.35
CA PRO A 131 24.94 11.37 4.75
C PRO A 131 26.23 12.20 4.85
N LYS A 132 26.30 13.34 4.16
CA LYS A 132 27.37 14.33 4.34
C LYS A 132 26.95 15.46 5.27
N LEU A 133 27.56 15.50 6.45
CA LEU A 133 27.42 16.59 7.41
C LEU A 133 28.31 17.76 7.01
N SER A 134 27.71 18.90 6.66
CA SER A 134 28.43 20.12 6.26
C SER A 134 28.48 21.18 7.35
N HIS A 135 27.45 21.21 8.21
CA HIS A 135 27.32 22.25 9.22
C HIS A 135 27.01 21.66 10.59
N VAL A 136 27.74 22.15 11.59
CA VAL A 136 27.50 21.86 13.00
C VAL A 136 27.40 23.20 13.72
N MET A 137 26.30 23.42 14.43
CA MET A 137 26.11 24.65 15.19
C MET A 137 25.45 24.38 16.53
N THR A 138 25.76 25.19 17.53
CA THR A 138 25.03 25.22 18.80
C THR A 138 24.36 26.56 18.95
N SER A 139 23.16 26.60 19.52
CA SER A 139 22.46 27.85 19.79
C SER A 139 22.08 28.02 21.25
N SER A 140 21.99 29.27 21.68
CA SER A 140 21.38 29.66 22.96
C SER A 140 20.35 30.77 22.77
N GLY A 141 19.42 30.85 23.72
CA GLY A 141 18.36 31.87 23.77
C GLY A 141 17.04 31.46 23.09
N ALA A 142 16.04 32.33 23.25
CA ALA A 142 14.71 32.17 22.66
C ALA A 142 14.75 32.20 21.12
N GLU A 143 13.66 31.78 20.45
CA GLU A 143 13.61 31.75 18.98
C GLU A 143 13.82 33.13 18.34
N GLU A 144 13.32 34.20 18.97
CA GLU A 144 13.62 35.58 18.58
C GLU A 144 14.96 36.02 19.20
N GLY A 145 15.93 36.36 18.34
CA GLY A 145 17.26 36.79 18.78
C GLY A 145 18.22 35.64 19.15
N ARG A 146 17.92 34.42 18.71
CA ARG A 146 18.78 33.24 18.90
C ARG A 146 20.21 33.48 18.42
N SER A 147 21.18 33.21 19.28
CA SER A 147 22.61 33.28 18.94
C SER A 147 23.12 31.90 18.48
N PHE A 148 24.02 31.88 17.50
CA PHE A 148 24.59 30.66 16.95
C PHE A 148 26.13 30.67 17.08
N THR A 149 26.68 29.55 17.52
CA THR A 149 28.12 29.25 17.45
C THR A 149 28.31 28.19 16.39
N ILE A 150 29.19 28.46 15.41
CA ILE A 150 29.48 27.55 14.31
C ILE A 150 30.71 26.73 14.66
N HIS A 151 30.63 25.42 14.46
CA HIS A 151 31.72 24.47 14.61
C HIS A 151 32.14 23.93 13.25
N ASN A 152 33.43 23.63 13.07
CA ASN A 152 33.89 23.07 11.82
C ASN A 152 33.53 21.58 11.76
N ALA A 153 32.60 21.22 10.87
CA ALA A 153 32.09 19.85 10.74
C ALA A 153 33.22 18.81 10.50
N ALA A 154 34.22 19.15 9.69
CA ALA A 154 35.36 18.26 9.43
C ALA A 154 36.25 18.09 10.67
N ASN A 155 36.51 19.16 11.43
CA ASN A 155 37.29 19.05 12.66
C ASN A 155 36.55 18.21 13.72
N VAL A 156 35.24 18.39 13.86
CA VAL A 156 34.39 17.60 14.76
C VAL A 156 34.42 16.12 14.38
N GLN A 157 34.26 15.79 13.09
CA GLN A 157 34.32 14.40 12.61
C GLN A 157 35.68 13.75 12.83
N ASN A 158 36.76 14.51 12.74
CA ASN A 158 38.13 14.04 12.95
C ASN A 158 38.62 14.14 14.41
N ALA A 159 37.73 14.44 15.36
CA ALA A 159 38.05 14.64 16.79
C ALA A 159 39.12 15.72 17.06
N LEU A 160 39.15 16.77 16.24
CA LEU A 160 40.08 17.91 16.36
C LEU A 160 39.45 19.14 17.03
N GLU A 161 38.13 19.17 17.17
CA GLU A 161 37.38 20.27 17.79
C GLU A 161 36.37 19.69 18.79
N LYS A 162 36.45 20.15 20.05
CA LYS A 162 35.48 19.85 21.10
C LYS A 162 34.50 21.00 21.26
N PHE A 163 33.24 20.70 21.56
CA PHE A 163 32.23 21.72 21.81
C PHE A 163 31.12 21.27 22.79
N PRO A 164 30.50 22.21 23.52
CA PRO A 164 29.32 21.91 24.33
C PRO A 164 28.08 21.65 23.44
N VAL A 165 27.29 20.61 23.72
CA VAL A 165 26.00 20.38 23.05
C VAL A 165 25.04 21.56 23.27
N PHE A 166 25.00 22.10 24.49
CA PHE A 166 24.17 23.22 24.90
C PHE A 166 25.05 24.42 25.23
N ALA A 167 24.89 25.51 24.49
CA ALA A 167 25.80 26.65 24.54
C ALA A 167 25.72 27.45 25.87
N SER A 168 24.59 27.43 26.56
CA SER A 168 24.40 28.17 27.81
C SER A 168 25.11 27.49 28.99
N LYS A 169 25.52 28.30 29.96
CA LYS A 169 26.15 27.83 31.21
C LYS A 169 25.43 28.46 32.42
N PRO A 170 24.55 27.72 33.13
CA PRO A 170 24.12 26.34 32.86
C PRO A 170 23.25 26.23 31.59
N PRO A 171 23.06 25.01 31.04
CA PRO A 171 22.14 24.76 29.92
C PRO A 171 20.73 25.29 30.19
N THR A 172 20.15 25.98 29.21
CA THR A 172 18.80 26.55 29.33
C THR A 172 17.83 25.92 28.33
N ASN A 173 16.55 25.89 28.70
CA ASN A 173 15.50 25.42 27.81
C ASN A 173 15.60 26.13 26.43
N ASN A 174 15.39 25.37 25.35
CA ASN A 174 15.61 25.76 23.95
C ASN A 174 17.05 25.91 23.45
N ASP A 175 18.07 25.65 24.28
CA ASP A 175 19.41 25.40 23.76
C ASP A 175 19.37 24.22 22.80
N ALA A 176 20.11 24.30 21.70
CA ALA A 176 20.02 23.28 20.66
C ALA A 176 21.31 23.08 19.89
N LEU A 177 21.58 21.82 19.54
CA LEU A 177 22.58 21.38 18.58
C LEU A 177 21.92 21.22 17.22
N TYR A 178 22.50 21.79 16.18
CA TYR A 178 22.06 21.69 14.78
C TYR A 178 23.08 20.91 13.97
N LEU A 179 22.57 19.95 13.20
CA LEU A 179 23.29 19.17 12.22
C LEU A 179 22.70 19.48 10.84
N GLY A 180 23.52 20.07 9.96
CA GLY A 180 23.14 20.43 8.60
C GLY A 180 23.78 19.48 7.60
N PHE A 181 22.95 18.88 6.74
CA PHE A 181 23.37 17.93 5.71
C PHE A 181 23.31 18.57 4.32
N GLU A 182 24.24 18.17 3.45
CA GLU A 182 24.28 18.64 2.05
C GLU A 182 23.21 17.97 1.18
N GLU A 183 23.01 16.68 1.38
CA GLU A 183 22.09 15.86 0.59
C GLU A 183 20.73 15.69 1.26
N ASP A 184 19.73 15.47 0.42
CA ASP A 184 18.42 15.02 0.88
C ASP A 184 18.51 13.58 1.39
N ILE A 185 18.36 13.45 2.71
CA ILE A 185 18.32 12.21 3.47
C ILE A 185 16.91 11.90 4.01
N SER A 186 15.88 12.39 3.32
CA SER A 186 14.48 12.08 3.61
C SER A 186 14.22 10.57 3.69
N ASN A 187 13.39 10.15 4.64
CA ASN A 187 13.01 8.76 4.87
C ASN A 187 14.16 7.82 5.29
N HIS A 188 15.37 8.33 5.55
CA HIS A 188 16.48 7.52 6.04
C HIS A 188 16.33 7.16 7.52
N ILE A 189 17.04 6.10 7.93
CA ILE A 189 17.37 5.85 9.33
C ILE A 189 18.75 6.45 9.57
N LEU A 190 18.81 7.61 10.22
CA LEU A 190 20.06 8.28 10.50
C LEU A 190 20.66 7.77 11.82
N GLY A 191 21.88 7.26 11.77
CA GLY A 191 22.68 6.95 12.95
C GLY A 191 23.67 8.07 13.23
N ILE A 192 23.63 8.61 14.44
CA ILE A 192 24.54 9.65 14.93
C ILE A 192 25.39 9.03 16.03
N GLN A 193 26.65 8.76 15.72
CA GLN A 193 27.64 8.25 16.66
C GLN A 193 28.31 9.44 17.34
N ILE A 194 28.18 9.55 18.65
CA ILE A 194 28.70 10.66 19.44
C ILE A 194 29.68 10.10 20.47
N GLU A 195 30.86 10.70 20.56
CA GLU A 195 31.79 10.52 21.67
C GLU A 195 31.73 11.75 22.57
N VAL A 196 31.49 11.54 23.86
CA VAL A 196 31.43 12.61 24.88
C VAL A 196 32.44 12.37 26.00
N ASP A 197 32.86 13.45 26.67
CA ASP A 197 33.61 13.33 27.93
C ASP A 197 32.69 12.73 29.01
N VAL A 198 33.15 11.65 29.66
CA VAL A 198 32.34 10.83 30.58
C VAL A 198 31.96 11.63 31.83
N ALA A 199 30.69 11.53 32.24
CA ALA A 199 30.12 12.09 33.48
C ALA A 199 29.98 13.62 33.54
N GLU A 200 30.03 14.34 32.41
CA GLU A 200 29.76 15.78 32.39
C GLU A 200 28.27 16.14 32.23
N GLY A 201 27.41 15.21 31.81
CA GLY A 201 25.95 15.41 31.72
C GLY A 201 25.22 15.31 33.08
N ALA A 202 25.80 15.84 34.15
CA ALA A 202 25.28 15.67 35.51
C ALA A 202 23.90 16.32 35.69
N GLY A 203 22.96 15.58 36.30
CA GLY A 203 21.68 16.13 36.75
C GLY A 203 20.44 15.64 36.02
N VAL A 204 20.56 14.78 35.01
CA VAL A 204 19.44 14.22 34.24
C VAL A 204 19.16 12.75 34.56
N ASP A 205 17.93 12.29 34.36
CA ASP A 205 17.59 10.86 34.31
C ASP A 205 18.00 10.27 32.94
N PRO A 206 18.95 9.31 32.90
CA PRO A 206 19.40 8.68 31.66
C PRO A 206 18.30 8.00 30.83
N ASN A 207 17.20 7.56 31.47
CA ASN A 207 16.10 6.88 30.79
C ASN A 207 15.08 7.86 30.19
N HIS A 208 15.11 9.11 30.65
CA HIS A 208 14.20 10.17 30.24
C HIS A 208 14.98 11.48 30.06
N PRO A 209 15.88 11.53 29.07
CA PRO A 209 16.69 12.72 28.86
C PRO A 209 15.81 13.92 28.46
N PRO A 210 16.09 15.13 28.97
CA PRO A 210 15.27 16.33 28.74
C PRO A 210 15.59 16.99 27.39
N TYR A 211 15.68 16.20 26.32
CA TYR A 211 15.85 16.70 24.95
C TYR A 211 14.92 16.01 23.99
N ILE A 212 14.64 16.71 22.89
CA ILE A 212 13.92 16.15 21.76
C ILE A 212 14.72 16.34 20.48
N TRP A 213 14.54 15.41 19.55
CA TRP A 213 15.03 15.53 18.19
C TRP A 213 13.94 16.11 17.31
N GLU A 214 14.33 17.05 16.45
CA GLU A 214 13.43 17.70 15.51
C GLU A 214 14.12 17.83 14.16
N VAL A 215 13.32 17.88 13.10
CA VAL A 215 13.79 18.10 11.74
C VAL A 215 13.04 19.25 11.10
N MET A 216 13.70 19.91 10.15
CA MET A 216 13.02 20.86 9.27
C MET A 216 12.10 20.10 8.30
N GLY A 217 10.78 20.15 8.57
CA GLY A 217 9.78 19.41 7.80
C GLY A 217 9.54 19.96 6.39
N SER A 218 8.86 19.17 5.56
CA SER A 218 8.47 19.52 4.19
C SER A 218 7.31 20.53 4.09
N SER A 219 6.70 20.90 5.22
CA SER A 219 5.54 21.80 5.26
C SER A 219 5.86 23.22 4.77
N ALA A 220 4.83 23.91 4.29
CA ALA A 220 4.97 25.23 3.68
C ALA A 220 5.48 26.29 4.68
N ASP A 221 5.13 26.13 5.96
CA ASP A 221 5.48 27.00 7.08
C ASP A 221 6.90 26.79 7.63
N GLN A 222 7.67 25.83 7.10
CA GLN A 222 9.02 25.51 7.58
C GLN A 222 9.04 25.22 9.09
N ALA A 223 8.05 24.45 9.55
CA ALA A 223 7.95 24.04 10.94
C ALA A 223 8.95 22.93 11.29
N TRP A 224 9.40 22.96 12.54
CA TRP A 224 10.13 21.85 13.13
C TRP A 224 9.19 20.71 13.45
N VAL A 225 9.52 19.51 13.00
CA VAL A 225 8.75 18.29 13.22
C VAL A 225 9.53 17.41 14.19
N ARG A 226 8.89 16.99 15.28
CA ARG A 226 9.48 16.08 16.27
C ARG A 226 9.77 14.72 15.64
N LEU A 227 10.93 14.16 15.95
CA LEU A 227 11.38 12.86 15.49
C LEU A 227 11.16 11.80 16.56
N ASP A 228 10.82 10.60 16.11
CA ASP A 228 10.84 9.41 16.94
C ASP A 228 12.26 8.85 17.00
N VAL A 229 12.74 8.62 18.23
CA VAL A 229 14.04 8.00 18.50
C VAL A 229 13.85 6.49 18.54
N ASP A 230 14.46 5.78 17.59
CA ASP A 230 14.42 4.31 17.55
C ASP A 230 15.28 3.70 18.65
N TYR A 231 16.47 4.26 18.82
CA TYR A 231 17.48 3.72 19.72
C TYR A 231 18.43 4.81 20.18
N ASP A 232 18.73 4.84 21.48
CA ASP A 232 19.70 5.74 22.09
C ASP A 232 20.52 4.97 23.12
N SER A 233 21.83 4.89 22.90
CA SER A 233 22.79 4.22 23.80
C SER A 233 23.64 5.20 24.62
N THR A 234 23.40 6.50 24.47
CA THR A 234 24.22 7.56 25.08
C THR A 234 23.85 7.85 26.54
N LEU A 235 22.78 7.24 27.04
CA LEU A 235 22.25 7.47 28.40
C LEU A 235 21.94 8.95 28.65
N GLY A 236 21.32 9.61 27.67
CA GLY A 236 21.13 11.05 27.69
C GLY A 236 22.44 11.81 27.53
N LEU A 237 23.26 11.45 26.54
CA LEU A 237 24.56 12.09 26.27
C LEU A 237 25.54 12.09 27.46
N ASN A 238 25.41 11.12 28.38
CA ASN A 238 26.31 10.92 29.52
C ASN A 238 27.53 10.06 29.18
N ILE A 239 27.38 9.18 28.18
CA ILE A 239 28.43 8.32 27.64
C ILE A 239 28.41 8.37 26.12
N GLY A 240 29.54 8.01 25.51
CA GLY A 240 29.60 7.85 24.06
C GLY A 240 28.70 6.71 23.59
N GLY A 241 28.08 6.87 22.43
CA GLY A 241 27.12 5.91 21.89
C GLY A 241 26.51 6.37 20.56
N ILE A 242 25.59 5.55 20.06
CA ILE A 242 24.80 5.83 18.87
C ILE A 242 23.36 6.21 19.23
N ILE A 243 22.84 7.19 18.49
CA ILE A 243 21.42 7.55 18.45
C ILE A 243 20.91 7.27 17.03
N ARG A 244 19.79 6.55 16.89
CA ARG A 244 19.14 6.27 15.61
C ARG A 244 17.79 6.96 15.52
N LEU A 245 17.57 7.65 14.40
CA LEU A 245 16.37 8.47 14.16
C LEU A 245 15.71 8.05 12.85
N HIS A 246 14.39 7.90 12.87
CA HIS A 246 13.60 7.78 11.63
C HIS A 246 13.32 9.18 11.09
N LEU A 247 13.86 9.47 9.91
CA LEU A 247 13.67 10.77 9.28
C LEU A 247 12.40 10.76 8.42
N PRO A 248 11.51 11.75 8.52
CA PRO A 248 10.39 11.92 7.60
C PRO A 248 10.88 12.53 6.27
N GLN A 249 10.00 13.17 5.50
CA GLN A 249 10.43 14.04 4.42
C GLN A 249 10.99 15.37 4.96
N LEU A 250 12.20 15.70 4.52
CA LEU A 250 12.91 16.91 4.90
C LEU A 250 12.74 18.01 3.86
N ARG A 251 12.99 19.24 4.30
CA ARG A 251 13.15 20.40 3.43
C ARG A 251 14.48 21.08 3.66
N ARG A 252 15.10 21.50 2.56
CA ARG A 252 16.26 22.38 2.62
C ARG A 252 15.83 23.78 3.08
N ALA A 253 16.46 24.32 4.11
CA ALA A 253 16.14 25.63 4.65
C ALA A 253 17.39 26.42 5.04
N SER A 254 17.28 27.75 5.05
CA SER A 254 18.37 28.61 5.50
C SER A 254 18.29 28.81 7.01
N ARG A 255 19.40 28.59 7.71
CA ARG A 255 19.59 28.95 9.12
C ARG A 255 20.96 29.55 9.31
N ASN A 256 21.02 30.73 9.94
CA ASN A 256 22.26 31.47 10.14
C ASN A 256 23.08 31.61 8.84
N ASP A 257 22.38 31.97 7.75
CA ASP A 257 22.91 32.08 6.38
C ASP A 257 23.50 30.79 5.79
N GLN A 258 23.24 29.63 6.39
CA GLN A 258 23.63 28.30 5.91
C GLN A 258 22.42 27.53 5.37
N LEU A 259 22.52 27.05 4.13
CA LEU A 259 21.45 26.33 3.44
C LEU A 259 21.69 24.82 3.44
N ALA A 260 20.96 24.09 4.28
CA ALA A 260 21.13 22.65 4.46
C ALA A 260 19.80 21.95 4.80
N TYR A 261 19.83 20.62 4.86
CA TYR A 261 18.80 19.82 5.49
C TYR A 261 19.09 19.74 6.99
N TRP A 262 18.21 20.30 7.81
CA TRP A 262 18.50 20.52 9.21
C TRP A 262 17.82 19.52 10.12
N ILE A 263 18.62 18.92 10.99
CA ILE A 263 18.17 18.17 12.17
C ILE A 263 18.69 18.91 13.39
N ARG A 264 17.88 19.02 14.44
CA ARG A 264 18.32 19.60 15.70
C ARG A 264 17.98 18.71 16.88
N LEU A 265 18.87 18.69 17.88
CA LEU A 265 18.59 18.22 19.23
C LEU A 265 18.35 19.46 20.07
N ARG A 266 17.17 19.59 20.67
CA ARG A 266 16.76 20.75 21.46
C ARG A 266 16.48 20.33 22.89
N LEU A 267 17.03 21.08 23.84
CA LEU A 267 16.73 20.91 25.26
C LEU A 267 15.29 21.35 25.54
N GLU A 268 14.53 20.49 26.19
CA GLU A 268 13.13 20.69 26.55
C GLU A 268 12.85 20.02 27.90
N TYR A 269 12.51 20.85 28.90
CA TYR A 269 12.11 20.40 30.24
C TYR A 269 11.06 21.33 30.82
N SER A 270 10.22 20.80 31.70
CA SER A 270 9.21 21.54 32.46
C SER A 270 9.75 22.00 33.82
N ASP A 271 9.07 22.96 34.45
CA ASP A 271 9.42 23.40 35.81
C ASP A 271 9.32 22.23 36.80
N GLY A 272 10.45 21.92 37.46
CA GLY A 272 10.56 20.82 38.43
C GLY A 272 11.13 19.51 37.88
N GLU A 273 11.35 19.42 36.56
CA GLU A 273 12.06 18.29 35.95
C GLU A 273 13.58 18.47 36.06
N THR A 274 14.29 17.34 36.08
CA THR A 274 15.75 17.29 36.06
C THR A 274 16.29 17.80 34.73
N SER A 275 17.22 18.77 34.77
CA SER A 275 17.91 19.30 33.60
C SER A 275 19.43 19.18 33.77
N TYR A 276 20.18 19.33 32.67
CA TYR A 276 21.63 19.30 32.71
C TYR A 276 22.18 20.45 33.54
N ASN A 277 22.99 20.14 34.56
CA ASN A 277 23.74 21.16 35.30
C ASN A 277 24.97 21.64 34.51
N VAL A 278 25.55 20.75 33.72
CA VAL A 278 26.71 20.99 32.86
C VAL A 278 26.38 20.41 31.48
N SER A 279 26.67 21.18 30.43
CA SER A 279 26.48 20.70 29.06
C SER A 279 27.45 19.55 28.77
N PRO A 280 26.98 18.42 28.22
CA PRO A 280 27.86 17.41 27.64
C PRO A 280 28.83 18.03 26.63
N GLN A 281 30.10 17.62 26.68
CA GLN A 281 31.11 17.99 25.71
C GLN A 281 31.24 16.91 24.66
N VAL A 282 30.97 17.25 23.39
CA VAL A 282 31.19 16.35 22.26
C VAL A 282 32.64 16.45 21.83
N ASN A 283 33.29 15.29 21.77
CA ASN A 283 34.66 15.13 21.29
C ASN A 283 34.71 14.78 19.81
N LYS A 284 33.75 13.95 19.38
CA LYS A 284 33.66 13.43 18.02
C LYS A 284 32.20 13.16 17.69
N LEU A 285 31.81 13.47 16.46
CA LEU A 285 30.48 13.18 15.94
C LEU A 285 30.60 12.61 14.52
N GLU A 286 30.08 11.42 14.31
CA GLU A 286 30.01 10.76 13.01
C GLU A 286 28.55 10.46 12.65
N VAL A 287 28.22 10.56 11.36
CA VAL A 287 26.88 10.32 10.84
C VAL A 287 26.92 9.18 9.84
N SER A 288 25.87 8.37 9.83
CA SER A 288 25.76 7.21 8.96
C SER A 288 24.31 6.91 8.63
N SER A 289 24.05 6.30 7.47
CA SER A 289 22.72 5.78 7.15
C SER A 289 22.65 4.30 7.52
N TRP A 290 21.62 3.93 8.28
CA TRP A 290 21.35 2.56 8.71
C TRP A 290 20.23 1.89 7.92
N GLY A 291 19.63 2.62 6.98
CA GLY A 291 18.48 2.13 6.25
C GLY A 291 17.62 3.22 5.66
N GLY A 292 16.47 2.80 5.13
CA GLY A 292 15.46 3.69 4.57
C GLY A 292 14.07 3.11 4.74
N THR A 293 13.09 4.00 4.85
CA THR A 293 11.66 3.64 4.89
C THR A 293 11.01 4.06 3.58
N ILE A 294 10.23 3.16 2.98
CA ILE A 294 9.50 3.44 1.75
C ILE A 294 8.13 2.77 1.78
N GLY A 295 7.15 3.44 1.17
CA GLY A 295 5.83 2.87 0.92
C GLY A 295 5.90 1.60 0.06
N ALA A 296 5.15 0.59 0.47
CA ALA A 296 4.94 -0.63 -0.25
C ALA A 296 3.46 -0.97 -0.31
N THR A 297 3.03 -1.50 -1.44
CA THR A 297 1.64 -1.85 -1.70
C THR A 297 1.52 -3.35 -1.93
N ASN A 298 0.43 -3.97 -1.44
CA ASN A 298 0.12 -5.38 -1.61
C ASN A 298 -0.28 -5.69 -3.06
N VAL A 299 0.71 -5.65 -3.94
CA VAL A 299 0.56 -5.81 -5.36
C VAL A 299 1.74 -6.60 -5.87
N THR A 300 1.47 -7.58 -6.71
CA THR A 300 2.47 -8.26 -7.52
C THR A 300 2.30 -7.84 -8.97
N ARG A 301 3.42 -7.64 -9.67
CA ARG A 301 3.42 -7.23 -11.07
C ARG A 301 3.74 -8.40 -11.99
N VAL A 302 2.92 -8.56 -13.02
CA VAL A 302 3.12 -9.54 -14.09
C VAL A 302 3.50 -8.79 -15.35
N TYR A 303 4.47 -9.32 -16.10
CA TYR A 303 4.95 -8.73 -17.35
C TYR A 303 4.77 -9.69 -18.51
N LYS A 304 4.41 -9.15 -19.67
CA LYS A 304 4.39 -9.87 -20.95
C LYS A 304 3.62 -11.19 -20.91
N GLU A 305 2.45 -11.19 -20.27
CA GLU A 305 1.60 -12.37 -20.21
C GLU A 305 0.95 -12.62 -21.57
N VAL A 306 1.11 -13.83 -22.09
CA VAL A 306 0.43 -14.27 -23.31
C VAL A 306 -0.98 -14.73 -22.96
N LEU A 307 -2.00 -14.05 -23.48
CA LEU A 307 -3.40 -14.36 -23.23
C LEU A 307 -3.93 -15.45 -24.17
N GLY A 308 -3.42 -15.48 -25.40
CA GLY A 308 -3.87 -16.41 -26.43
C GLY A 308 -3.67 -15.91 -27.85
N ARG A 309 -4.42 -16.47 -28.80
CA ARG A 309 -4.42 -16.09 -30.21
C ARG A 309 -5.82 -15.72 -30.68
N SER A 310 -5.91 -14.69 -31.51
CA SER A 310 -7.18 -14.26 -32.12
C SER A 310 -7.67 -15.29 -33.13
N ASP A 311 -8.96 -15.59 -33.12
CA ASP A 311 -9.62 -16.35 -34.18
C ASP A 311 -10.16 -15.46 -35.32
N GLY A 312 -10.05 -14.14 -35.16
CA GLY A 312 -10.50 -13.12 -36.11
C GLY A 312 -11.98 -12.72 -35.98
N THR A 313 -12.70 -13.25 -34.99
CA THR A 313 -14.12 -12.97 -34.79
C THR A 313 -14.35 -11.77 -33.83
N PRO A 314 -15.51 -11.08 -33.91
CA PRO A 314 -15.86 -10.01 -32.96
C PRO A 314 -16.18 -10.53 -31.56
N GLY A 315 -15.93 -9.70 -30.54
CA GLY A 315 -16.34 -9.99 -29.16
C GLY A 315 -15.59 -11.13 -28.47
N GLN A 316 -14.41 -11.50 -28.98
CA GLN A 316 -13.54 -12.50 -28.37
C GLN A 316 -13.19 -12.13 -26.92
N ARG A 317 -12.97 -13.17 -26.11
CA ARG A 317 -12.69 -13.06 -24.68
C ARG A 317 -11.45 -13.87 -24.34
N PHE A 318 -10.60 -13.28 -23.52
CA PHE A 318 -9.41 -13.88 -22.96
C PHE A 318 -9.37 -13.61 -21.46
N TYR A 319 -8.55 -14.34 -20.73
CA TYR A 319 -8.48 -14.21 -19.27
C TYR A 319 -7.04 -14.07 -18.83
N LEU A 320 -6.81 -13.13 -17.92
CA LEU A 320 -5.54 -13.01 -17.20
C LEU A 320 -5.38 -14.18 -16.22
N ALA A 321 -4.16 -14.62 -16.01
CA ALA A 321 -3.85 -15.72 -15.09
C ALA A 321 -4.08 -15.35 -13.61
N HIS A 322 -3.96 -14.07 -13.27
CA HIS A 322 -4.05 -13.58 -11.90
C HIS A 322 -5.16 -12.53 -11.73
N GLN A 323 -5.89 -12.65 -10.62
CA GLN A 323 -7.02 -11.81 -10.24
C GLN A 323 -7.11 -11.68 -8.71
N PRO A 324 -7.72 -10.63 -8.16
CA PRO A 324 -8.24 -9.46 -8.87
C PRO A 324 -7.12 -8.54 -9.39
N VAL A 325 -7.40 -7.81 -10.46
CA VAL A 325 -6.47 -6.89 -11.13
C VAL A 325 -6.68 -5.48 -10.59
N ILE A 326 -5.59 -4.83 -10.21
CA ILE A 326 -5.57 -3.46 -9.68
C ILE A 326 -5.49 -2.43 -10.81
N ALA A 327 -6.05 -1.24 -10.57
CA ALA A 327 -5.92 -0.02 -11.38
C ALA A 327 -4.69 -0.02 -12.32
N ARG A 328 -4.94 -0.12 -13.63
CA ARG A 328 -3.89 -0.18 -14.67
C ARG A 328 -3.35 1.21 -14.98
N SER A 329 -2.05 1.28 -15.22
CA SER A 329 -1.41 2.49 -15.73
C SER A 329 -1.46 2.48 -17.26
N ALA A 330 -2.22 3.39 -17.87
CA ALA A 330 -2.37 3.41 -19.33
C ALA A 330 -1.03 3.49 -20.09
N SER A 331 0.03 4.08 -19.49
CA SER A 331 1.35 4.18 -20.10
C SER A 331 2.17 2.88 -20.05
N GLU A 332 1.87 1.98 -19.13
CA GLU A 332 2.69 0.78 -18.87
C GLU A 332 1.92 -0.53 -19.09
N ASP A 333 0.63 -0.52 -18.80
CA ASP A 333 -0.27 -1.68 -18.77
C ASP A 333 -1.25 -1.55 -19.94
N TYR A 334 -0.98 -2.27 -21.02
CA TYR A 334 -1.79 -2.26 -22.21
C TYR A 334 -1.73 -3.58 -22.98
N LEU A 335 -2.79 -3.86 -23.73
CA LEU A 335 -2.86 -5.00 -24.62
C LEU A 335 -1.98 -4.76 -25.86
N ILE A 336 -1.19 -5.77 -26.21
CA ILE A 336 -0.35 -5.83 -27.40
C ILE A 336 -0.90 -6.93 -28.30
N ILE A 337 -1.16 -6.57 -29.56
CA ILE A 337 -1.41 -7.53 -30.64
C ILE A 337 -0.13 -7.71 -31.43
N LYS A 338 0.42 -8.92 -31.38
CA LYS A 338 1.64 -9.29 -32.09
C LYS A 338 1.32 -10.11 -33.34
N HIS A 339 1.76 -9.60 -34.48
CA HIS A 339 1.63 -10.24 -35.79
C HIS A 339 2.76 -11.24 -36.04
N GLU A 340 2.56 -12.16 -37.00
CA GLU A 340 3.56 -13.16 -37.36
C GLU A 340 4.83 -12.56 -37.99
N ASP A 341 4.70 -11.40 -38.62
CA ASP A 341 5.82 -10.60 -39.18
C ASP A 341 6.65 -9.88 -38.10
N GLY A 342 6.29 -10.05 -36.82
CA GLY A 342 6.95 -9.42 -35.67
C GLY A 342 6.45 -8.01 -35.33
N ARG A 343 5.52 -7.45 -36.12
CA ARG A 343 4.92 -6.15 -35.84
C ARG A 343 4.03 -6.22 -34.61
N GLU A 344 4.15 -5.21 -33.75
CA GLU A 344 3.36 -5.08 -32.53
C GLU A 344 2.45 -3.86 -32.60
N GLU A 345 1.20 -4.04 -32.17
CA GLU A 345 0.22 -2.97 -32.09
C GLU A 345 -0.24 -2.81 -30.65
N ARG A 346 -0.13 -1.59 -30.13
CA ARG A 346 -0.71 -1.21 -28.84
C ARG A 346 -2.20 -0.95 -28.99
N TRP A 347 -2.96 -1.53 -28.09
CA TRP A 347 -4.40 -1.33 -27.94
C TRP A 347 -4.68 -0.54 -26.67
N GLN A 348 -5.78 0.20 -26.65
CA GLN A 348 -6.16 1.09 -25.56
C GLN A 348 -7.33 0.49 -24.76
N GLU A 349 -7.20 0.52 -23.44
CA GLU A 349 -8.28 0.13 -22.54
C GLU A 349 -9.36 1.23 -22.54
N VAL A 350 -10.61 0.82 -22.67
CA VAL A 350 -11.78 1.70 -22.56
C VAL A 350 -12.75 1.13 -21.53
N ALA A 351 -13.57 1.98 -20.91
CA ALA A 351 -14.59 1.53 -19.98
C ALA A 351 -15.65 0.65 -20.66
N ASP A 352 -16.05 1.03 -21.88
CA ASP A 352 -16.96 0.30 -22.74
C ASP A 352 -16.74 0.67 -24.21
N PHE A 353 -17.43 -0.04 -25.11
CA PHE A 353 -17.26 0.12 -26.55
C PHE A 353 -18.23 1.10 -27.21
N SER A 354 -19.07 1.83 -26.46
CA SER A 354 -20.15 2.66 -27.02
C SER A 354 -19.67 3.76 -27.96
N SER A 355 -18.48 4.31 -27.69
CA SER A 355 -17.80 5.32 -28.49
C SER A 355 -16.80 4.75 -29.51
N SER A 356 -16.65 3.43 -29.57
CA SER A 356 -15.64 2.76 -30.40
C SER A 356 -16.15 2.52 -31.82
N THR A 357 -15.34 2.87 -32.81
CA THR A 357 -15.56 2.59 -34.23
C THR A 357 -14.86 1.30 -34.66
N ALA A 358 -15.16 0.83 -35.87
CA ALA A 358 -14.57 -0.38 -36.44
C ALA A 358 -13.03 -0.33 -36.64
N ASN A 359 -12.40 0.83 -36.50
CA ASN A 359 -10.96 1.02 -36.64
C ASN A 359 -10.26 1.24 -35.29
N ASP A 360 -11.00 1.44 -34.21
CA ASP A 360 -10.44 1.77 -32.92
C ASP A 360 -9.91 0.52 -32.23
N LYS A 361 -8.64 0.55 -31.85
CA LYS A 361 -7.91 -0.57 -31.22
C LYS A 361 -8.23 -0.61 -29.73
N HIS A 362 -9.48 -0.87 -29.41
CA HIS A 362 -10.01 -0.83 -28.06
C HIS A 362 -10.23 -2.22 -27.49
N TYR A 363 -10.01 -2.33 -26.19
CA TYR A 363 -10.36 -3.50 -25.40
C TYR A 363 -10.89 -3.06 -24.04
N THR A 364 -11.59 -3.95 -23.35
CA THR A 364 -12.04 -3.74 -21.96
C THR A 364 -11.43 -4.82 -21.08
N ILE A 365 -11.09 -4.49 -19.83
CA ILE A 365 -10.75 -5.47 -18.80
C ILE A 365 -11.78 -5.40 -17.68
N ASP A 366 -12.24 -6.57 -17.24
CA ASP A 366 -12.96 -6.70 -15.97
C ASP A 366 -11.95 -6.99 -14.85
N SER A 367 -11.76 -6.03 -13.95
CA SER A 367 -10.77 -6.09 -12.86
C SER A 367 -11.03 -7.21 -11.85
N GLY A 368 -12.29 -7.66 -11.69
CA GLY A 368 -12.64 -8.72 -10.74
C GLY A 368 -12.37 -10.12 -11.28
N THR A 369 -12.65 -10.33 -12.56
CA THR A 369 -12.57 -11.65 -13.24
C THR A 369 -11.34 -11.82 -14.13
N GLY A 370 -10.62 -10.74 -14.41
CA GLY A 370 -9.52 -10.72 -15.38
C GLY A 370 -9.97 -10.92 -16.83
N GLU A 371 -11.26 -10.80 -17.16
CA GLU A 371 -11.75 -10.95 -18.55
C GLU A 371 -11.26 -9.77 -19.40
N VAL A 372 -10.39 -10.06 -20.37
CA VAL A 372 -9.99 -9.16 -21.44
C VAL A 372 -10.93 -9.41 -22.63
N ARG A 373 -11.71 -8.40 -23.00
CA ARG A 373 -12.69 -8.52 -24.07
C ARG A 373 -12.41 -7.55 -25.21
N LEU A 374 -12.63 -8.02 -26.43
CA LEU A 374 -12.53 -7.23 -27.66
C LEU A 374 -13.89 -6.69 -28.11
N GLY A 375 -13.86 -5.70 -29.00
CA GLY A 375 -15.04 -5.03 -29.53
C GLY A 375 -16.07 -6.01 -30.13
N PRO A 376 -17.35 -5.96 -29.70
CA PRO A 376 -18.41 -6.79 -30.28
C PRO A 376 -18.85 -6.25 -31.65
N ALA A 377 -19.63 -7.06 -32.36
CA ALA A 377 -20.35 -6.63 -33.55
C ALA A 377 -21.85 -6.84 -33.36
N MET A 378 -22.67 -5.89 -33.80
CA MET A 378 -24.13 -6.00 -33.77
C MET A 378 -24.71 -5.95 -35.19
N PRO A 379 -25.59 -6.89 -35.55
CA PRO A 379 -26.38 -6.78 -36.77
C PRO A 379 -27.36 -5.62 -36.66
N GLN A 380 -27.50 -4.88 -37.75
CA GLN A 380 -28.40 -3.75 -37.90
C GLN A 380 -29.68 -4.16 -38.64
N ARG A 381 -30.74 -3.35 -38.50
CA ARG A 381 -32.03 -3.61 -39.17
C ARG A 381 -31.95 -3.59 -40.69
N ASP A 382 -30.97 -2.88 -41.24
CA ASP A 382 -30.69 -2.80 -42.68
C ASP A 382 -29.85 -3.98 -43.21
N GLY A 383 -29.52 -4.95 -42.34
CA GLY A 383 -28.69 -6.11 -42.68
C GLY A 383 -27.18 -5.84 -42.62
N SER A 384 -26.76 -4.60 -42.35
CA SER A 384 -25.35 -4.28 -42.11
C SER A 384 -24.90 -4.79 -40.74
N VAL A 385 -23.58 -4.92 -40.54
CA VAL A 385 -22.99 -5.28 -39.25
C VAL A 385 -22.17 -4.10 -38.75
N HIS A 386 -22.57 -3.52 -37.62
CA HIS A 386 -21.82 -2.47 -36.97
C HIS A 386 -20.81 -3.07 -36.00
N ARG A 387 -19.55 -2.63 -36.08
CA ARG A 387 -18.47 -3.10 -35.21
C ARG A 387 -18.05 -2.01 -34.23
N PHE A 388 -17.98 -2.38 -32.96
CA PHE A 388 -17.61 -1.49 -31.87
C PHE A 388 -16.15 -1.73 -31.46
N GLY A 389 -15.23 -1.61 -32.41
CA GLY A 389 -13.80 -1.87 -32.24
C GLY A 389 -13.18 -2.58 -33.44
N ALA A 390 -11.87 -2.42 -33.58
CA ALA A 390 -11.02 -3.15 -34.51
C ALA A 390 -11.01 -4.65 -34.15
N LEU A 391 -10.71 -5.49 -35.14
CA LEU A 391 -10.56 -6.94 -34.97
C LEU A 391 -9.10 -7.31 -35.22
N PRO A 392 -8.43 -8.00 -34.27
CA PRO A 392 -7.12 -8.56 -34.54
C PRO A 392 -7.24 -9.63 -35.61
N ALA A 393 -6.33 -9.63 -36.58
CA ALA A 393 -6.32 -10.65 -37.63
C ALA A 393 -6.22 -12.06 -37.03
N LYS A 394 -6.77 -13.05 -37.74
CA LYS A 394 -6.71 -14.45 -37.32
C LYS A 394 -5.26 -14.87 -37.09
N ASN A 395 -5.04 -15.65 -36.03
CA ASN A 395 -3.75 -16.16 -35.57
C ASN A 395 -2.77 -15.12 -34.98
N THR A 396 -3.15 -13.84 -34.86
CA THR A 396 -2.35 -12.86 -34.11
C THR A 396 -2.32 -13.19 -32.63
N MET A 397 -1.20 -12.95 -31.96
CA MET A 397 -1.02 -13.24 -30.53
C MET A 397 -1.45 -12.02 -29.71
N LEU A 398 -2.19 -12.28 -28.64
CA LEU A 398 -2.57 -11.28 -27.65
C LEU A 398 -1.66 -11.41 -26.43
N LEU A 399 -1.09 -10.29 -26.02
CA LEU A 399 -0.17 -10.22 -24.89
C LEU A 399 -0.45 -8.98 -24.07
N MET A 400 -0.54 -9.12 -22.75
CA MET A 400 -0.61 -7.97 -21.85
C MET A 400 0.81 -7.48 -21.55
N SER A 401 1.12 -6.20 -21.82
CA SER A 401 2.47 -5.63 -21.59
C SER A 401 2.91 -5.77 -20.13
N GLY A 402 1.97 -5.49 -19.23
CA GLY A 402 2.05 -5.75 -17.81
C GLY A 402 0.70 -5.47 -17.15
N TYR A 403 0.55 -5.98 -15.94
CA TYR A 403 -0.57 -5.65 -15.07
C TYR A 403 -0.20 -5.95 -13.62
N ARG A 404 -1.02 -5.43 -12.71
CA ARG A 404 -0.85 -5.57 -11.27
C ARG A 404 -2.02 -6.33 -10.69
N TYR A 405 -1.76 -7.30 -9.82
CA TYR A 405 -2.79 -8.06 -9.13
C TYR A 405 -2.49 -8.13 -7.64
N GLY A 406 -3.52 -8.37 -6.84
CA GLY A 406 -3.41 -8.41 -5.38
C GLY A 406 -4.52 -7.62 -4.71
N GLY A 407 -4.27 -7.17 -3.49
CA GLY A 407 -5.22 -6.39 -2.71
C GLY A 407 -6.39 -7.19 -2.14
N GLY A 408 -7.40 -6.46 -1.66
CA GLY A 408 -8.50 -7.03 -0.89
C GLY A 408 -8.07 -7.47 0.52
N LEU A 409 -8.88 -8.35 1.13
CA LEU A 409 -8.71 -8.76 2.53
C LEU A 409 -7.39 -9.49 2.81
N VAL A 410 -6.78 -10.12 1.79
CA VAL A 410 -5.51 -10.85 1.94
C VAL A 410 -4.35 -9.90 2.22
N GLY A 411 -4.40 -8.66 1.76
CA GLY A 411 -3.39 -7.65 2.06
C GLY A 411 -3.43 -7.14 3.51
N ASN A 412 -4.48 -7.45 4.28
CA ASN A 412 -4.62 -6.99 5.66
C ASN A 412 -3.78 -7.85 6.62
N VAL A 413 -2.49 -7.58 6.65
CA VAL A 413 -1.51 -8.30 7.48
C VAL A 413 -1.22 -7.54 8.77
N ALA A 414 -0.79 -8.25 9.82
CA ALA A 414 -0.43 -7.64 11.09
C ALA A 414 0.80 -6.73 10.97
N ALA A 415 0.91 -5.72 11.84
CA ALA A 415 2.11 -4.89 11.94
C ALA A 415 3.36 -5.76 12.16
N ASN A 416 4.49 -5.34 11.57
CA ASN A 416 5.79 -6.04 11.64
C ASN A 416 5.82 -7.46 11.03
N SER A 417 4.79 -7.87 10.27
CA SER A 417 4.77 -9.18 9.61
C SER A 417 5.52 -9.22 8.26
N LEU A 418 5.75 -8.08 7.62
CA LEU A 418 6.53 -7.96 6.38
C LEU A 418 8.03 -8.00 6.69
N ASN A 419 8.56 -9.21 6.86
CA ASN A 419 9.90 -9.45 7.40
C ASN A 419 10.80 -10.32 6.52
N VAL A 420 10.33 -10.75 5.34
CA VAL A 420 11.12 -11.53 4.38
C VAL A 420 11.34 -10.72 3.10
N LEU A 421 12.59 -10.39 2.82
CA LEU A 421 13.00 -9.82 1.53
C LEU A 421 13.02 -10.92 0.46
N LYS A 422 12.31 -10.72 -0.65
CA LYS A 422 12.25 -11.68 -1.77
C LYS A 422 13.23 -11.34 -2.89
N THR A 423 13.48 -10.06 -3.10
CA THR A 423 14.44 -9.59 -4.11
C THR A 423 15.84 -9.52 -3.50
N ALA A 424 16.82 -10.19 -4.11
CA ALA A 424 18.22 -10.01 -3.72
C ALA A 424 18.68 -8.60 -4.13
N LEU A 425 19.12 -7.81 -3.16
CA LEU A 425 19.71 -6.49 -3.41
C LEU A 425 21.24 -6.62 -3.41
N PRO A 426 21.92 -6.29 -4.52
CA PRO A 426 23.39 -6.21 -4.52
C PRO A 426 23.82 -5.02 -3.66
N TYR A 427 24.75 -5.25 -2.73
CA TYR A 427 25.38 -4.23 -1.90
C TYR A 427 26.90 -4.24 -2.08
#